data_AF-A0AAD1EZK8-F1
#
_entry.id   AF-A0AAD1EZK8-F1
#
_cell.length_a   1.000
_cell.length_b   1.000
_cell.length_c   1.000
_cell.angle_alpha   90.00
_cell.angle_beta   90.00
_cell.angle_gamma   90.00
#
_symmetry.space_group_name_H-M   'P 1'
#
loop_
_entity.id
_entity.type
_entity.pdbx_description
1 polymer ?
#
loop_
_entity_poly.entity_id
_entity_poly.type
_entity_poly.pdbx_seq_one_letter_code
_entity_poly.pdbx_strand_id
1 'polypeptide(L)'
;MTPPQTTTPFSAPQWQQVQQLLGLLDQRQALWLSGYLAAGAPAAAPQAAPTPSNAVLIAYGGETGNSESIAQALAEQALQQGIRVDVQDLAKLRTRQLSKRKHLLLICSTHGDGDPPEPVVPFYDALMADNAPRLEGLQFSVLALGDSSYEHFCVTGQQLDERLEALGGTRLHPRQECDVDFDEPAARWGKAVREQLPRSDQRGATSTITSAPAHSALTYSKRHPLSVEVLENLNLSHPQRTAPIHHLELALKSPDFSLAPGDAVGVLADNPPALVAAVLDACHLSGEAPVIVQDESMPLVQALRQHQDLTIPSTRFLEQWAQPSDSPILKQQLKAPSKAQRQYLKTVQVLDLLRQAPATPDPQALVDALRPLQPRLYDVANSLEHIDDELHLNVKAYRYDIAGRQESGIASQYLLTLEPGDTVRIYPHRNARFHLPDDPHIPVILIAEGSGILKMAVSMAPCEINWEGFSSSSADVSA
;
A
#
# COMPACT_ATOMS: atom_id res chain seq x y z
N MET A 1 12.67 -13.19 -60.34
CA MET A 1 14.14 -13.33 -60.40
C MET A 1 14.64 -13.73 -59.03
N THR A 2 15.28 -14.89 -58.91
CA THR A 2 15.89 -15.39 -57.67
C THR A 2 17.06 -14.48 -57.29
N PRO A 3 17.19 -14.00 -56.04
CA PRO A 3 18.35 -13.18 -55.67
C PRO A 3 19.61 -14.04 -55.50
N PRO A 4 20.81 -13.48 -55.72
CA PRO A 4 22.05 -14.09 -55.26
C PRO A 4 22.03 -14.22 -53.73
N GLN A 5 22.32 -15.42 -53.20
CA GLN A 5 22.17 -15.78 -51.78
C GLN A 5 23.18 -15.11 -50.82
N THR A 6 23.81 -14.00 -51.19
CA THR A 6 24.96 -13.45 -50.43
C THR A 6 24.79 -12.00 -49.94
N THR A 7 23.62 -11.36 -50.06
CA THR A 7 23.48 -9.93 -49.68
C THR A 7 22.21 -9.53 -48.91
N THR A 8 21.33 -10.45 -48.50
CA THR A 8 20.15 -10.09 -47.68
C THR A 8 20.20 -10.74 -46.31
N PRO A 9 19.92 -10.02 -45.20
CA PRO A 9 19.89 -10.59 -43.85
C PRO A 9 18.66 -11.48 -43.56
N PHE A 10 17.80 -11.72 -44.56
CA PHE A 10 16.54 -12.46 -44.43
C PHE A 10 16.70 -13.92 -44.88
N SER A 11 16.02 -14.85 -44.19
CA SER A 11 15.87 -16.23 -44.68
C SER A 11 15.01 -16.28 -45.96
N ALA A 12 15.12 -17.37 -46.73
CA ALA A 12 14.37 -17.50 -47.99
C ALA A 12 12.84 -17.34 -47.84
N PRO A 13 12.17 -17.92 -46.80
CA PRO A 13 10.74 -17.69 -46.59
C PRO A 13 10.41 -16.23 -46.23
N GLN A 14 11.24 -15.59 -45.41
CA GLN A 14 11.05 -14.18 -45.02
C GLN A 14 11.22 -13.26 -46.22
N TRP A 15 12.21 -13.51 -47.07
CA TRP A 15 12.43 -12.72 -48.26
C TRP A 15 11.28 -12.82 -49.27
N GLN A 16 10.67 -14.00 -49.39
CA GLN A 16 9.50 -14.19 -50.24
C GLN A 16 8.29 -13.37 -49.76
N GLN A 17 8.09 -13.25 -48.45
CA GLN A 17 7.04 -12.40 -47.86
C GLN A 17 7.32 -10.90 -48.10
N VAL A 18 8.58 -10.48 -47.95
CA VAL A 18 9.00 -9.10 -48.25
C VAL A 18 8.75 -8.77 -49.73
N GLN A 19 9.08 -9.68 -50.65
CA GLN A 19 8.84 -9.47 -52.09
C GLN A 19 7.35 -9.41 -52.43
N GLN A 20 6.51 -10.24 -51.79
CA GLN A 20 5.06 -10.18 -51.97
C GLN A 20 4.50 -8.84 -51.49
N LEU A 21 4.92 -8.38 -50.31
CA LEU A 21 4.48 -7.10 -49.76
C LEU A 21 4.93 -5.94 -50.66
N LEU A 22 6.19 -5.90 -51.08
CA LEU A 22 6.71 -4.86 -51.97
C LEU A 22 6.00 -4.83 -53.33
N GLY A 23 5.50 -5.97 -53.82
CA GLY A 23 4.71 -6.05 -55.04
C GLY A 23 3.29 -5.47 -54.93
N LEU A 24 2.79 -5.27 -53.70
CA LEU A 24 1.45 -4.75 -53.42
C LEU A 24 1.45 -3.26 -53.05
N LEU A 25 2.62 -2.67 -52.77
CA LEU A 25 2.74 -1.29 -52.32
C LEU A 25 3.02 -0.34 -53.48
N ASP A 26 2.38 0.82 -53.43
CA ASP A 26 2.76 1.96 -54.26
C ASP A 26 4.00 2.70 -53.69
N GLN A 27 4.56 3.62 -54.49
CA GLN A 27 5.79 4.33 -54.14
C GLN A 27 5.65 5.15 -52.84
N ARG A 28 4.47 5.70 -52.55
CA ARG A 28 4.22 6.49 -51.35
C ARG A 28 4.10 5.60 -50.11
N GLN A 29 3.45 4.44 -50.25
CA GLN A 29 3.30 3.44 -49.21
C GLN A 29 4.63 2.78 -48.86
N ALA A 30 5.48 2.49 -49.84
CA ALA A 30 6.82 1.96 -49.62
C ALA A 30 7.72 2.95 -48.86
N LEU A 31 7.69 4.23 -49.23
CA LEU A 31 8.40 5.30 -48.52
C LEU A 31 7.91 5.46 -47.08
N TRP A 32 6.60 5.49 -46.87
CA TRP A 32 6.02 5.56 -45.52
C TRP A 32 6.43 4.35 -44.65
N LEU A 33 6.35 3.13 -45.19
CA LEU A 33 6.71 1.91 -44.47
C LEU A 33 8.20 1.87 -44.09
N SER A 34 9.07 2.40 -44.96
CA SER A 34 10.51 2.50 -44.65
C SER A 34 10.78 3.43 -43.45
N GLY A 35 10.09 4.57 -43.37
CA GLY A 35 10.14 5.47 -42.22
C GLY A 35 9.59 4.83 -40.94
N TYR A 36 8.46 4.12 -41.05
CA TYR A 36 7.84 3.40 -39.93
C TYR A 36 8.75 2.30 -39.34
N LEU A 37 9.44 1.53 -40.21
CA LEU A 37 10.38 0.51 -39.76
C LEU A 37 11.67 1.12 -39.17
N ALA A 38 12.16 2.23 -39.72
CA ALA A 38 13.34 2.93 -39.22
C ALA A 38 13.11 3.61 -37.86
N ALA A 39 11.88 4.04 -37.59
CA ALA A 39 11.48 4.62 -36.30
C ALA A 39 11.31 3.58 -35.16
N GLY A 40 11.56 2.29 -35.45
CA GLY A 40 11.30 1.19 -34.52
C GLY A 40 9.81 0.87 -34.51
N ALA A 41 9.38 -0.07 -35.36
CA ALA A 41 8.01 -0.54 -35.34
C ALA A 41 7.66 -0.99 -33.91
N PRO A 42 6.57 -0.51 -33.29
CA PRO A 42 6.16 -0.97 -31.98
C PRO A 42 6.04 -2.49 -32.05
N ALA A 43 6.84 -3.18 -31.22
CA ALA A 43 6.68 -4.59 -31.02
C ALA A 43 5.20 -4.82 -30.73
N ALA A 44 4.55 -5.69 -31.52
CA ALA A 44 3.16 -6.02 -31.30
C ALA A 44 2.99 -6.31 -29.81
N ALA A 45 2.15 -5.52 -29.13
CA ALA A 45 1.77 -5.78 -27.76
C ALA A 45 1.40 -7.26 -27.68
N PRO A 46 1.97 -8.04 -26.74
CA PRO A 46 1.72 -9.46 -26.69
C PRO A 46 0.21 -9.66 -26.65
N GLN A 47 -0.34 -10.29 -27.69
CA GLN A 47 -1.72 -10.75 -27.66
C GLN A 47 -1.85 -11.64 -26.43
N ALA A 48 -2.65 -11.20 -25.46
CA ALA A 48 -2.97 -11.98 -24.28
C ALA A 48 -3.47 -13.35 -24.73
N ALA A 49 -2.69 -14.40 -24.43
CA ALA A 49 -3.12 -15.77 -24.63
C ALA A 49 -4.47 -15.95 -23.90
N PRO A 50 -5.44 -16.68 -24.48
CA PRO A 50 -6.71 -16.91 -23.81
C PRO A 50 -6.46 -17.57 -22.45
N THR A 51 -6.78 -16.84 -21.37
CA THR A 51 -6.64 -17.33 -20.00
C THR A 51 -7.43 -18.64 -19.88
N PRO A 52 -6.78 -19.77 -19.52
CA PRO A 52 -7.50 -21.02 -19.39
C PRO A 52 -8.54 -20.89 -18.28
N SER A 53 -9.80 -21.20 -18.58
CA SER A 53 -10.97 -21.00 -17.71
C SER A 53 -10.94 -21.74 -16.35
N ASN A 54 -9.91 -22.56 -16.12
CA ASN A 54 -9.69 -23.31 -14.89
C ASN A 54 -8.66 -22.66 -13.94
N ALA A 55 -8.02 -21.55 -14.29
CA ALA A 55 -7.11 -20.85 -13.38
C ALA A 55 -7.90 -20.15 -12.24
N VAL A 56 -7.36 -20.23 -11.03
CA VAL A 56 -7.88 -19.52 -9.85
C VAL A 56 -7.62 -18.03 -10.02
N LEU A 57 -8.68 -17.21 -9.97
CA LEU A 57 -8.53 -15.76 -10.03
C LEU A 57 -8.19 -15.23 -8.63
N ILE A 58 -7.05 -14.58 -8.47
CA ILE A 58 -6.67 -13.82 -7.29
C ILE A 58 -6.86 -12.34 -7.65
N ALA A 59 -7.88 -11.70 -7.09
CA ALA A 59 -8.19 -10.31 -7.36
C ALA A 59 -7.85 -9.44 -6.14
N TYR A 60 -7.23 -8.28 -6.36
CA TYR A 60 -6.82 -7.38 -5.27
C TYR A 60 -7.29 -5.94 -5.48
N GLY A 61 -7.56 -5.22 -4.39
CA GLY A 61 -7.90 -3.81 -4.41
C GLY A 61 -7.47 -3.09 -3.13
N GLY A 62 -6.84 -1.93 -3.27
CA GLY A 62 -6.38 -1.09 -2.16
C GLY A 62 -5.62 0.14 -2.63
N GLU A 63 -5.26 1.03 -1.70
CA GLU A 63 -4.51 2.27 -2.00
C GLU A 63 -3.00 2.11 -1.82
N THR A 64 -2.58 1.51 -0.72
CA THR A 64 -1.18 1.52 -0.24
C THR A 64 -0.43 0.22 -0.59
N GLY A 65 -0.85 -0.51 -1.62
CA GLY A 65 -0.17 -1.73 -2.09
C GLY A 65 -0.27 -2.99 -1.19
N ASN A 66 -0.74 -2.90 0.06
CA ASN A 66 -0.82 -4.08 0.97
C ASN A 66 -1.62 -5.25 0.35
N SER A 67 -2.79 -4.96 -0.22
CA SER A 67 -3.62 -5.98 -0.89
C SER A 67 -2.88 -6.64 -2.07
N GLU A 68 -2.11 -5.85 -2.82
CA GLU A 68 -1.33 -6.33 -3.98
C GLU A 68 -0.18 -7.24 -3.54
N SER A 69 0.59 -6.84 -2.53
CA SER A 69 1.70 -7.64 -2.00
C SER A 69 1.21 -9.00 -1.49
N ILE A 70 0.06 -9.04 -0.79
CA ILE A 70 -0.53 -10.31 -0.35
C ILE A 70 -0.97 -11.16 -1.55
N ALA A 71 -1.58 -10.54 -2.57
CA ALA A 71 -2.01 -11.24 -3.79
C ALA A 71 -0.82 -11.90 -4.51
N GLN A 72 0.28 -11.16 -4.67
CA GLN A 72 1.51 -11.63 -5.31
C GLN A 72 2.15 -12.78 -4.51
N ALA A 73 2.34 -12.61 -3.20
CA ALA A 73 2.89 -13.66 -2.35
C ALA A 73 2.02 -14.94 -2.36
N LEU A 74 0.69 -14.78 -2.34
CA LEU A 74 -0.25 -15.90 -2.42
C LEU A 74 -0.17 -16.62 -3.77
N ALA A 75 -0.02 -15.87 -4.86
CA ALA A 75 0.13 -16.41 -6.20
C ALA A 75 1.41 -17.24 -6.33
N GLU A 76 2.55 -16.73 -5.83
CA GLU A 76 3.81 -17.47 -5.81
C GLU A 76 3.70 -18.78 -5.04
N GLN A 77 3.12 -18.73 -3.83
CA GLN A 77 2.89 -19.92 -3.00
C GLN A 77 1.95 -20.92 -3.68
N ALA A 78 0.91 -20.45 -4.37
CA ALA A 78 -0.03 -21.30 -5.10
C ALA A 78 0.63 -21.97 -6.32
N LEU A 79 1.44 -21.23 -7.08
CA LEU A 79 2.21 -21.76 -8.21
C LEU A 79 3.18 -22.86 -7.77
N GLN A 80 3.89 -22.66 -6.65
CA GLN A 80 4.77 -23.68 -6.06
C GLN A 80 4.01 -24.96 -5.68
N GLN A 81 2.72 -24.85 -5.38
CA GLN A 81 1.83 -25.99 -5.06
C GLN A 81 1.11 -26.58 -6.29
N GLY A 82 1.45 -26.14 -7.50
CA GLY A 82 0.86 -26.63 -8.75
C GLY A 82 -0.57 -26.12 -9.00
N ILE A 83 -0.97 -25.04 -8.34
CA ILE A 83 -2.25 -24.36 -8.56
C ILE A 83 -2.02 -23.31 -9.66
N ARG A 84 -2.81 -23.36 -10.73
CA ARG A 84 -2.77 -22.33 -11.77
C ARG A 84 -3.51 -21.09 -11.28
N VAL A 85 -2.84 -19.95 -11.29
CA VAL A 85 -3.38 -18.68 -10.81
C VAL A 85 -3.35 -17.63 -11.90
N ASP A 86 -4.28 -16.69 -11.81
CA ASP A 86 -4.37 -15.47 -12.59
C ASP A 86 -4.58 -14.32 -11.61
N VAL A 87 -3.70 -13.32 -11.61
CA VAL A 87 -3.71 -12.21 -10.64
C VAL A 87 -4.19 -10.94 -11.33
N GLN A 88 -5.21 -10.28 -10.79
CA GLN A 88 -5.78 -9.08 -11.40
C GLN A 88 -6.10 -7.96 -10.39
N ASP A 89 -5.82 -6.72 -10.77
CA ASP A 89 -6.28 -5.52 -10.05
C ASP A 89 -7.80 -5.34 -10.28
N LEU A 90 -8.54 -5.12 -9.20
CA LEU A 90 -9.97 -4.81 -9.24
C LEU A 90 -10.27 -3.56 -10.08
N ALA A 91 -9.35 -2.60 -10.15
CA ALA A 91 -9.52 -1.42 -11.01
C ALA A 91 -9.64 -1.76 -12.50
N LYS A 92 -9.12 -2.93 -12.92
CA LYS A 92 -9.13 -3.40 -14.33
C LYS A 92 -10.12 -4.55 -14.54
N LEU A 93 -10.62 -5.17 -13.46
CA LEU A 93 -11.52 -6.30 -13.53
C LEU A 93 -12.96 -5.83 -13.80
N ARG A 94 -13.65 -6.53 -14.70
CA ARG A 94 -15.09 -6.30 -14.95
C ARG A 94 -15.89 -7.44 -14.35
N THR A 95 -17.00 -7.15 -13.68
CA THR A 95 -17.85 -8.15 -12.99
C THR A 95 -18.33 -9.27 -13.91
N ARG A 96 -18.60 -8.97 -15.19
CA ARG A 96 -18.96 -9.98 -16.22
C ARG A 96 -17.89 -11.05 -16.46
N GLN A 97 -16.64 -10.80 -16.07
CA GLN A 97 -15.57 -11.79 -16.19
C GLN A 97 -15.66 -12.86 -15.09
N LEU A 98 -16.31 -12.56 -13.97
CA LEU A 98 -16.44 -13.47 -12.83
C LEU A 98 -17.30 -14.70 -13.15
N SER A 99 -18.33 -14.56 -13.99
CA SER A 99 -19.19 -15.68 -14.40
C SER A 99 -18.47 -16.76 -15.23
N LYS A 100 -17.26 -16.47 -15.71
CA LYS A 100 -16.41 -17.43 -16.43
C LYS A 100 -15.40 -18.14 -15.53
N ARG A 101 -15.36 -17.80 -14.24
CA ARG A 101 -14.41 -18.33 -13.25
C ARG A 101 -15.09 -19.34 -12.35
N LYS A 102 -14.33 -20.34 -11.92
CA LYS A 102 -14.76 -21.32 -10.90
C LYS A 102 -14.27 -20.99 -9.50
N HIS A 103 -13.14 -20.30 -9.39
CA HIS A 103 -12.52 -19.97 -8.09
C HIS A 103 -12.07 -18.51 -8.10
N LEU A 104 -12.43 -17.78 -7.03
CA LEU A 104 -12.03 -16.39 -6.77
C LEU A 104 -11.47 -16.24 -5.35
N LEU A 105 -10.25 -15.72 -5.23
CA LEU A 105 -9.73 -15.22 -3.96
C LEU A 105 -9.69 -13.69 -4.07
N LEU A 106 -10.44 -12.99 -3.22
CA LEU A 106 -10.57 -11.54 -3.27
C LEU A 106 -9.85 -10.92 -2.07
N ILE A 107 -8.94 -9.98 -2.31
CA ILE A 107 -8.19 -9.27 -1.26
C ILE A 107 -8.51 -7.79 -1.39
N CYS A 108 -9.21 -7.20 -0.42
CA CYS A 108 -9.63 -5.80 -0.54
C CYS A 108 -9.47 -5.04 0.77
N SER A 109 -8.88 -3.84 0.70
CA SER A 109 -8.84 -2.92 1.84
C SER A 109 -10.10 -2.07 1.91
N THR A 110 -10.36 -1.51 3.08
CA THR A 110 -11.38 -0.47 3.28
C THR A 110 -10.69 0.89 3.43
N HIS A 111 -11.29 1.97 2.93
CA HIS A 111 -10.75 3.32 3.01
C HIS A 111 -11.71 4.28 3.74
N GLY A 112 -11.17 5.31 4.39
CA GLY A 112 -11.96 6.35 5.05
C GLY A 112 -13.01 5.81 6.05
N ASP A 113 -14.25 6.26 5.89
CA ASP A 113 -15.39 5.89 6.73
C ASP A 113 -16.12 4.64 6.22
N GLY A 114 -15.39 3.64 5.74
CA GLY A 114 -15.97 2.37 5.31
C GLY A 114 -16.19 2.23 3.80
N ASP A 115 -15.66 3.18 3.03
CA ASP A 115 -15.79 3.20 1.58
C ASP A 115 -14.80 2.22 0.92
N PRO A 116 -15.13 1.71 -0.28
CA PRO A 116 -14.13 1.06 -1.11
C PRO A 116 -13.00 2.04 -1.44
N PRO A 117 -11.75 1.55 -1.55
CA PRO A 117 -10.66 2.32 -2.14
C PRO A 117 -11.10 2.92 -3.47
N GLU A 118 -10.70 4.15 -3.78
CA GLU A 118 -11.18 4.90 -4.94
C GLU A 118 -11.05 4.09 -6.25
N PRO A 119 -9.93 3.38 -6.50
CA PRO A 119 -9.77 2.58 -7.72
C PRO A 119 -10.64 1.31 -7.75
N VAL A 120 -11.19 0.90 -6.60
CA VAL A 120 -12.09 -0.26 -6.48
C VAL A 120 -13.55 0.16 -6.68
N VAL A 121 -13.90 1.43 -6.48
CA VAL A 121 -15.27 1.97 -6.60
C VAL A 121 -15.99 1.47 -7.87
N PRO A 122 -15.42 1.53 -9.09
CA PRO A 122 -16.14 1.11 -10.29
C PRO A 122 -16.50 -0.38 -10.29
N PHE A 123 -15.62 -1.24 -9.75
CA PHE A 123 -15.89 -2.67 -9.62
C PHE A 123 -16.92 -2.93 -8.52
N TYR A 124 -16.77 -2.25 -7.38
CA TYR A 124 -17.66 -2.35 -6.23
C TYR A 124 -19.10 -1.99 -6.64
N ASP A 125 -19.31 -0.82 -7.23
CA ASP A 125 -20.62 -0.35 -7.69
C ASP A 125 -21.24 -1.31 -8.70
N ALA A 126 -20.45 -1.78 -9.66
CA ALA A 126 -20.91 -2.73 -10.67
C ALA A 126 -21.29 -4.10 -10.09
N LEU A 127 -20.70 -4.50 -8.96
CA LEU A 127 -21.04 -5.75 -8.27
C LEU A 127 -22.28 -5.56 -7.37
N MET A 128 -22.42 -4.39 -6.75
CA MET A 128 -23.56 -4.05 -5.89
C MET A 128 -24.84 -3.75 -6.68
N ALA A 129 -24.73 -3.33 -7.95
CA ALA A 129 -25.87 -3.06 -8.81
C ALA A 129 -26.76 -4.29 -9.06
N ASP A 130 -28.07 -4.08 -9.22
CA ASP A 130 -29.06 -5.15 -9.44
C ASP A 130 -28.85 -5.94 -10.75
N ASN A 131 -28.15 -5.34 -11.71
CA ASN A 131 -27.83 -5.98 -12.99
C ASN A 131 -26.50 -6.75 -12.97
N ALA A 132 -25.88 -6.94 -11.79
CA ALA A 132 -24.69 -7.75 -11.62
C ALA A 132 -24.95 -9.20 -12.08
N PRO A 133 -23.96 -9.86 -12.72
CA PRO A 133 -24.14 -11.22 -13.20
C PRO A 133 -24.35 -12.20 -12.04
N ARG A 134 -25.16 -13.24 -12.27
CA ARG A 134 -25.22 -14.40 -11.37
C ARG A 134 -23.88 -15.14 -11.40
N LEU A 135 -23.45 -15.59 -10.23
CA LEU A 135 -22.16 -16.22 -9.99
C LEU A 135 -22.32 -17.68 -9.54
N GLU A 136 -23.36 -18.34 -10.03
CA GLU A 136 -23.63 -19.75 -9.76
C GLU A 136 -22.42 -20.62 -10.16
N GLY A 137 -21.93 -21.42 -9.22
CA GLY A 137 -20.76 -22.27 -9.42
C GLY A 137 -19.40 -21.58 -9.19
N LEU A 138 -19.38 -20.27 -8.86
CA LEU A 138 -18.18 -19.61 -8.37
C LEU A 138 -17.96 -19.96 -6.90
N GLN A 139 -16.80 -20.54 -6.59
CA GLN A 139 -16.33 -20.69 -5.21
C GLN A 139 -15.42 -19.51 -4.86
N PHE A 140 -15.62 -18.88 -3.70
CA PHE A 140 -14.85 -17.69 -3.35
C PHE A 140 -14.42 -17.63 -1.88
N SER A 141 -13.41 -16.83 -1.59
CA SER A 141 -13.09 -16.40 -0.23
C SER A 141 -12.52 -14.99 -0.25
N VAL A 142 -12.83 -14.20 0.78
CA VAL A 142 -12.43 -12.80 0.89
C VAL A 142 -11.45 -12.60 2.05
N LEU A 143 -10.34 -11.91 1.78
CA LEU A 143 -9.46 -11.34 2.78
C LEU A 143 -9.72 -9.82 2.82
N ALA A 144 -10.33 -9.35 3.89
CA ALA A 144 -10.65 -7.96 4.10
C ALA A 144 -9.56 -7.29 4.96
N LEU A 145 -8.95 -6.23 4.46
CA LEU A 145 -7.99 -5.42 5.23
C LEU A 145 -8.68 -4.17 5.76
N GLY A 146 -8.47 -3.86 7.03
CA GLY A 146 -9.04 -2.69 7.69
C GLY A 146 -8.23 -2.25 8.90
N ASP A 147 -8.77 -1.29 9.64
CA ASP A 147 -8.20 -0.82 10.90
C ASP A 147 -9.33 -0.72 11.93
N SER A 148 -9.21 -1.45 13.04
CA SER A 148 -10.27 -1.53 14.05
C SER A 148 -10.45 -0.22 14.85
N SER A 149 -9.53 0.75 14.73
CA SER A 149 -9.71 2.09 15.30
C SER A 149 -10.77 2.90 14.57
N TYR A 150 -11.16 2.50 13.36
CA TYR A 150 -12.23 3.13 12.58
C TYR A 150 -13.60 2.50 12.90
N GLU A 151 -14.67 3.26 12.67
CA GLU A 151 -16.03 2.76 12.94
C GLU A 151 -16.40 1.60 12.02
N HIS A 152 -15.98 1.70 10.77
CA HIS A 152 -16.31 0.80 9.67
C HIS A 152 -15.16 -0.17 9.38
N PHE A 153 -14.82 -0.99 10.37
CA PHE A 153 -13.78 -2.03 10.25
C PHE A 153 -14.13 -3.05 9.17
N CYS A 154 -13.26 -3.19 8.15
CA CYS A 154 -13.35 -4.15 7.05
C CYS A 154 -14.67 -4.13 6.23
N VAL A 155 -15.46 -3.05 6.30
CA VAL A 155 -16.83 -3.00 5.75
C VAL A 155 -16.87 -3.28 4.25
N THR A 156 -15.95 -2.75 3.46
CA THR A 156 -15.88 -3.02 2.01
C THR A 156 -15.72 -4.52 1.74
N GLY A 157 -14.83 -5.20 2.47
CA GLY A 157 -14.62 -6.64 2.32
C GLY A 157 -15.80 -7.47 2.81
N GLN A 158 -16.49 -7.03 3.87
CA GLN A 158 -17.73 -7.66 4.35
C GLN A 158 -18.83 -7.58 3.29
N GLN A 159 -19.07 -6.39 2.74
CA GLN A 159 -20.08 -6.16 1.71
C GLN A 159 -19.78 -6.95 0.43
N LEU A 160 -18.52 -6.98 -0.03
CA LEU A 160 -18.12 -7.77 -1.19
C LEU A 160 -18.35 -9.27 -0.97
N ASP A 161 -18.01 -9.80 0.20
CA ASP A 161 -18.25 -11.20 0.57
C ASP A 161 -19.74 -11.55 0.58
N GLU A 162 -20.57 -10.73 1.25
CA GLU A 162 -22.03 -10.91 1.32
C GLU A 162 -22.65 -10.82 -0.08
N ARG A 163 -22.20 -9.88 -0.91
CA ARG A 163 -22.72 -9.70 -2.26
C ARG A 163 -22.38 -10.86 -3.17
N LEU A 164 -21.16 -11.40 -3.09
CA LEU A 164 -20.76 -12.58 -3.88
C LEU A 164 -21.63 -13.80 -3.56
N GLU A 165 -21.98 -14.01 -2.29
CA GLU A 165 -22.93 -15.05 -1.89
C GLU A 165 -24.34 -14.76 -2.40
N ALA A 166 -24.84 -13.52 -2.25
CA ALA A 166 -26.17 -13.13 -2.74
C ALA A 166 -26.34 -13.29 -4.26
N LEU A 167 -25.24 -13.20 -5.02
CA LEU A 167 -25.21 -13.44 -6.46
C LEU A 167 -25.14 -14.93 -6.84
N GLY A 168 -25.06 -15.85 -5.88
CA GLY A 168 -25.04 -17.31 -6.08
C GLY A 168 -23.67 -17.97 -5.94
N GLY A 169 -22.65 -17.22 -5.53
CA GLY A 169 -21.34 -17.78 -5.20
C GLY A 169 -21.38 -18.60 -3.91
N THR A 170 -20.48 -19.57 -3.77
CA THR A 170 -20.33 -20.39 -2.56
C THR A 170 -19.02 -20.07 -1.86
N ARG A 171 -19.04 -19.84 -0.54
CA ARG A 171 -17.80 -19.62 0.20
C ARG A 171 -16.96 -20.90 0.25
N LEU A 172 -15.76 -20.83 -0.29
CA LEU A 172 -14.70 -21.86 -0.18
C LEU A 172 -14.14 -21.90 1.25
N HIS A 173 -13.92 -20.73 1.83
CA HIS A 173 -13.42 -20.56 3.19
C HIS A 173 -14.04 -19.29 3.77
N PRO A 174 -14.34 -19.24 5.09
CA PRO A 174 -14.83 -18.02 5.72
C PRO A 174 -13.96 -16.81 5.40
N ARG A 175 -14.60 -15.64 5.27
CA ARG A 175 -13.91 -14.36 5.15
C ARG A 175 -12.94 -14.19 6.33
N GLN A 176 -11.74 -13.70 6.05
CA GLN A 176 -10.79 -13.28 7.07
C GLN A 176 -10.75 -11.76 7.10
N GLU A 177 -11.01 -11.16 8.26
CA GLU A 177 -10.87 -9.73 8.51
C GLU A 177 -9.53 -9.51 9.22
N CYS A 178 -8.73 -8.58 8.71
CA CYS A 178 -7.39 -8.28 9.22
C CYS A 178 -7.32 -6.82 9.64
N ASP A 179 -6.74 -6.60 10.82
CA ASP A 179 -6.34 -5.28 11.29
C ASP A 179 -4.95 -4.91 10.70
N VAL A 180 -4.34 -3.82 11.16
CA VAL A 180 -3.05 -3.33 10.66
C VAL A 180 -1.88 -4.30 10.83
N ASP A 181 -2.03 -5.31 11.68
CA ASP A 181 -1.12 -6.45 11.90
C ASP A 181 -1.52 -7.68 11.04
N PHE A 182 -1.87 -7.42 9.77
CA PHE A 182 -2.47 -8.42 8.87
C PHE A 182 -1.57 -9.60 8.49
N ASP A 183 -0.25 -9.53 8.69
CA ASP A 183 0.72 -10.51 8.16
C ASP A 183 0.38 -11.96 8.53
N GLU A 184 0.21 -12.25 9.83
CA GLU A 184 -0.09 -13.61 10.31
C GLU A 184 -1.52 -14.06 9.95
N PRO A 185 -2.59 -13.26 10.21
CA PRO A 185 -3.94 -13.60 9.78
C PRO A 185 -4.06 -13.86 8.27
N ALA A 186 -3.40 -13.04 7.43
CA ALA A 186 -3.37 -13.21 5.98
C ALA A 186 -2.63 -14.48 5.56
N ALA A 187 -1.48 -14.78 6.18
CA ALA A 187 -0.74 -16.02 5.91
C ALA A 187 -1.55 -17.28 6.27
N ARG A 188 -2.24 -17.25 7.42
CA ARG A 188 -3.12 -18.34 7.87
C ARG A 188 -4.29 -18.55 6.91
N TRP A 189 -4.98 -17.47 6.53
CA TRP A 189 -6.05 -17.52 5.53
C TRP A 189 -5.52 -18.05 4.18
N GLY A 190 -4.40 -17.52 3.70
CA GLY A 190 -3.76 -17.91 2.46
C GLY A 190 -3.43 -19.40 2.42
N LYS A 191 -2.91 -19.95 3.52
CA LYS A 191 -2.68 -21.40 3.66
C LYS A 191 -3.98 -22.18 3.56
N ALA A 192 -5.00 -21.79 4.33
CA ALA A 192 -6.27 -22.49 4.41
C ALA A 192 -7.06 -22.51 3.08
N VAL A 193 -7.02 -21.41 2.30
CA VAL A 193 -7.68 -21.38 0.98
C VAL A 193 -6.94 -22.26 -0.03
N ARG A 194 -5.60 -22.26 -0.05
CA ARG A 194 -4.81 -23.08 -0.98
C ARG A 194 -4.99 -24.58 -0.77
N GLU A 195 -5.24 -25.01 0.47
CA GLU A 195 -5.50 -26.42 0.78
C GLU A 195 -6.80 -26.94 0.15
N GLN A 196 -7.73 -26.06 -0.20
CA GLN A 196 -9.04 -26.39 -0.79
C GLN A 196 -9.11 -26.18 -2.31
N LEU A 197 -8.06 -25.63 -2.93
CA LEU A 197 -8.05 -25.33 -4.36
C LEU A 197 -7.62 -26.54 -5.21
N PRO A 198 -8.12 -26.65 -6.45
CA PRO A 198 -7.74 -27.74 -7.35
C PRO A 198 -6.27 -27.62 -7.76
N ARG A 199 -5.55 -28.74 -7.69
CA ARG A 199 -4.17 -28.87 -8.17
C ARG A 199 -4.17 -29.37 -9.61
N SER A 200 -3.24 -28.90 -10.42
CA SER A 200 -3.03 -29.42 -11.78
C SER A 200 -2.17 -30.68 -11.71
N ASP A 201 -2.67 -31.81 -12.22
CA ASP A 201 -1.90 -33.06 -12.36
C ASP A 201 -0.74 -32.95 -13.38
N GLN A 202 -0.73 -31.88 -14.19
CA GLN A 202 0.34 -31.65 -15.15
C GLN A 202 1.52 -30.90 -14.53
N ARG A 203 2.53 -31.66 -14.06
CA ARG A 203 3.91 -31.20 -13.93
C ARG A 203 4.43 -30.84 -15.34
N GLY A 204 4.38 -29.56 -15.73
CA GLY A 204 5.09 -29.11 -16.94
C GLY A 204 4.44 -28.01 -17.79
N ALA A 205 3.28 -27.46 -17.43
CA ALA A 205 2.72 -26.33 -18.19
C ALA A 205 3.21 -25.00 -17.62
N THR A 206 4.16 -24.36 -18.30
CA THR A 206 4.57 -22.96 -18.09
C THR A 206 3.32 -22.08 -18.21
N SER A 207 2.83 -21.61 -17.07
CA SER A 207 1.76 -20.62 -17.04
C SER A 207 2.40 -19.25 -17.27
N THR A 208 1.92 -18.53 -18.28
CA THR A 208 2.28 -17.15 -18.54
C THR A 208 1.85 -16.30 -17.36
N ILE A 209 2.79 -16.03 -16.45
CA ILE A 209 2.77 -14.82 -15.64
C ILE A 209 2.83 -13.71 -16.68
N THR A 210 1.77 -12.91 -16.83
CA THR A 210 1.91 -11.64 -17.55
C THR A 210 2.60 -10.72 -16.55
N SER A 211 3.89 -10.96 -16.37
CA SER A 211 4.73 -10.20 -15.49
C SER A 211 4.91 -8.83 -16.13
N ALA A 212 4.43 -7.78 -15.46
CA ALA A 212 5.26 -6.59 -15.38
C ALA A 212 6.65 -7.05 -14.93
N PRO A 213 7.74 -6.48 -15.47
CA PRO A 213 9.09 -7.02 -15.33
C PRO A 213 9.37 -7.45 -13.89
N ALA A 214 9.92 -8.67 -13.75
CA ALA A 214 10.25 -9.29 -12.49
C ALA A 214 10.80 -8.24 -11.53
N HIS A 215 10.04 -7.91 -10.50
CA HIS A 215 10.53 -7.05 -9.45
C HIS A 215 11.62 -7.87 -8.76
N SER A 216 12.88 -7.46 -8.94
CA SER A 216 13.90 -7.79 -7.96
C SER A 216 13.30 -7.45 -6.61
N ALA A 217 13.28 -8.42 -5.69
CA ALA A 217 12.87 -8.18 -4.31
C ALA A 217 13.53 -6.87 -3.88
N LEU A 218 12.75 -5.87 -3.47
CA LEU A 218 13.30 -4.61 -3.00
C LEU A 218 14.31 -4.98 -1.90
N THR A 219 15.58 -4.59 -2.08
CA THR A 219 16.64 -4.84 -1.09
C THR A 219 16.22 -4.30 0.29
N TYR A 220 15.41 -3.23 0.28
CA TYR A 220 14.84 -2.60 1.46
C TYR A 220 13.33 -2.76 1.53
N SER A 221 12.82 -3.00 2.73
CA SER A 221 11.38 -3.14 3.00
C SER A 221 11.05 -2.66 4.40
N LYS A 222 9.76 -2.65 4.77
CA LYS A 222 9.32 -2.35 6.15
C LYS A 222 10.06 -3.19 7.21
N ARG A 223 10.40 -4.46 6.91
CA ARG A 223 11.11 -5.36 7.83
C ARG A 223 12.63 -5.20 7.78
N HIS A 224 13.16 -4.70 6.67
CA HIS A 224 14.58 -4.45 6.46
C HIS A 224 14.78 -3.02 5.93
N PRO A 225 14.57 -1.99 6.78
CA PRO A 225 14.70 -0.61 6.37
C PRO A 225 16.19 -0.21 6.22
N LEU A 226 16.45 0.77 5.38
CA LEU A 226 17.73 1.45 5.30
C LEU A 226 17.84 2.53 6.39
N SER A 227 18.94 2.56 7.11
CA SER A 227 19.26 3.67 8.02
C SER A 227 20.04 4.74 7.27
N VAL A 228 19.53 5.96 7.24
CA VAL A 228 20.14 7.11 6.56
C VAL A 228 20.39 8.25 7.54
N GLU A 229 21.42 9.04 7.27
CA GLU A 229 21.77 10.24 8.05
C GLU A 229 20.89 11.43 7.63
N VAL A 230 20.49 12.25 8.58
CA VAL A 230 19.84 13.55 8.33
C VAL A 230 20.92 14.57 8.01
N LEU A 231 20.86 15.15 6.81
CA LEU A 231 21.79 16.18 6.35
C LEU A 231 21.31 17.57 6.77
N GLU A 232 20.03 17.86 6.57
CA GLU A 232 19.41 19.14 6.92
C GLU A 232 17.95 18.95 7.38
N ASN A 233 17.50 19.82 8.29
CA ASN A 233 16.11 19.90 8.73
C ASN A 233 15.69 21.38 8.87
N LEU A 234 15.16 21.95 7.79
CA LEU A 234 14.86 23.36 7.69
C LEU A 234 13.36 23.63 7.88
N ASN A 235 13.00 24.48 8.85
CA ASN A 235 11.63 24.97 8.97
C ASN A 235 11.32 25.99 7.86
N LEU A 236 10.49 25.61 6.89
CA LEU A 236 10.04 26.45 5.79
C LEU A 236 8.93 27.43 6.18
N SER A 237 8.35 27.28 7.37
CA SER A 237 7.20 28.06 7.81
C SER A 237 7.59 29.25 8.68
N HIS A 238 6.75 30.30 8.64
CA HIS A 238 6.86 31.40 9.58
C HIS A 238 6.78 30.88 11.04
N PRO A 239 7.59 31.39 11.99
CA PRO A 239 7.64 30.87 13.37
C PRO A 239 6.31 30.84 14.13
N GLN A 240 5.33 31.66 13.73
CA GLN A 240 4.00 31.72 14.35
C GLN A 240 3.01 30.68 13.82
N ARG A 241 3.36 29.92 12.78
CA ARG A 241 2.47 28.92 12.20
C ARG A 241 2.32 27.75 13.20
N THR A 242 1.07 27.39 13.50
CA THR A 242 0.76 26.30 14.44
C THR A 242 1.13 24.92 13.91
N ALA A 243 1.04 24.70 12.60
CA ALA A 243 1.46 23.46 11.95
C ALA A 243 2.63 23.75 10.98
N PRO A 244 3.86 23.92 11.49
CA PRO A 244 5.02 24.21 10.65
C PRO A 244 5.28 23.08 9.64
N ILE A 245 5.94 23.43 8.56
CA ILE A 245 6.36 22.53 7.49
C ILE A 245 7.88 22.57 7.46
N HIS A 246 8.50 21.41 7.60
CA HIS A 246 9.94 21.24 7.52
C HIS A 246 10.33 20.57 6.21
N HIS A 247 11.47 21.01 5.66
CA HIS A 247 12.19 20.34 4.60
C HIS A 247 13.31 19.52 5.23
N LEU A 248 13.30 18.21 4.97
CA LEU A 248 14.32 17.29 5.48
C LEU A 248 15.12 16.76 4.31
N GLU A 249 16.45 16.81 4.43
CA GLU A 249 17.39 16.22 3.48
C GLU A 249 18.05 15.00 4.12
N LEU A 250 18.03 13.86 3.45
CA LEU A 250 18.54 12.59 3.94
C LEU A 250 19.64 12.07 3.01
N ALA A 251 20.73 11.57 3.57
CA ALA A 251 21.84 11.02 2.81
C ALA A 251 21.46 9.67 2.17
N LEU A 252 21.36 9.62 0.84
CA LEU A 252 20.98 8.43 0.09
C LEU A 252 22.16 7.83 -0.68
N LYS A 253 23.11 7.24 0.04
CA LYS A 253 24.30 6.58 -0.55
C LYS A 253 24.08 5.10 -0.85
N SER A 254 22.92 4.74 -1.40
CA SER A 254 22.61 3.32 -1.69
C SER A 254 22.03 3.16 -3.09
N PRO A 255 22.81 2.60 -4.05
CA PRO A 255 22.33 2.38 -5.41
C PRO A 255 21.17 1.36 -5.47
N ASP A 256 21.00 0.54 -4.43
CA ASP A 256 19.90 -0.43 -4.30
C ASP A 256 18.59 0.21 -3.80
N PHE A 257 18.61 1.49 -3.42
CA PHE A 257 17.43 2.24 -3.01
C PHE A 257 16.83 2.99 -4.21
N SER A 258 16.02 2.26 -5.00
CA SER A 258 15.40 2.79 -6.21
C SER A 258 13.99 3.32 -5.97
N LEU A 259 13.76 4.55 -6.41
CA LEU A 259 12.45 5.23 -6.44
C LEU A 259 12.22 5.82 -7.83
N ALA A 260 10.99 5.75 -8.32
CA ALA A 260 10.55 6.46 -9.50
C ALA A 260 9.81 7.77 -9.13
N PRO A 261 9.76 8.77 -10.02
CA PRO A 261 8.96 9.97 -9.79
C PRO A 261 7.50 9.62 -9.47
N GLY A 262 7.05 10.04 -8.28
CA GLY A 262 5.70 9.76 -7.78
C GLY A 262 5.58 8.59 -6.80
N ASP A 263 6.66 7.83 -6.62
CA ASP A 263 6.82 6.92 -5.48
C ASP A 263 6.90 7.68 -4.15
N ALA A 264 6.72 6.93 -3.06
CA ALA A 264 6.82 7.44 -1.70
C ALA A 264 7.93 6.74 -0.92
N VAL A 265 8.26 7.30 0.23
CA VAL A 265 9.21 6.74 1.18
C VAL A 265 8.46 6.40 2.45
N GLY A 266 8.57 5.16 2.91
CA GLY A 266 8.08 4.76 4.22
C GLY A 266 9.10 5.07 5.30
N VAL A 267 8.73 5.91 6.25
CA VAL A 267 9.56 6.28 7.41
C VAL A 267 9.11 5.48 8.64
N LEU A 268 10.06 4.82 9.31
CA LEU A 268 9.84 4.18 10.60
C LEU A 268 10.21 5.17 11.72
N ALA A 269 9.20 5.82 12.27
CA ALA A 269 9.35 6.77 13.37
C ALA A 269 9.46 6.07 14.72
N ASP A 270 10.16 6.70 15.66
CA ASP A 270 10.24 6.25 17.05
C ASP A 270 9.21 6.99 17.92
N ASN A 271 8.66 6.30 18.92
CA ASN A 271 7.91 6.97 19.97
C ASN A 271 8.83 7.92 20.76
N PRO A 272 8.31 9.09 21.21
CA PRO A 272 9.08 10.01 22.03
C PRO A 272 9.59 9.35 23.33
N PRO A 273 10.86 9.56 23.72
CA PRO A 273 11.40 8.96 24.95
C PRO A 273 10.58 9.26 26.21
N ALA A 274 10.03 10.48 26.31
CA ALA A 274 9.14 10.88 27.40
C ALA A 274 7.82 10.08 27.43
N LEU A 275 7.27 9.71 26.26
CA LEU A 275 6.07 8.88 26.18
C LEU A 275 6.37 7.44 26.63
N VAL A 276 7.50 6.88 26.19
CA VAL A 276 7.95 5.54 26.60
C VAL A 276 8.17 5.49 28.12
N ALA A 277 8.86 6.48 28.68
CA ALA A 277 9.07 6.58 30.13
C ALA A 277 7.74 6.64 30.89
N ALA A 278 6.79 7.46 30.43
CA ALA A 278 5.48 7.58 31.06
C ALA A 278 4.67 6.26 31.03
N VAL A 279 4.80 5.47 29.97
CA VAL A 279 4.18 4.14 29.87
C VAL A 279 4.83 3.16 30.84
N LEU A 280 6.17 3.11 30.89
CA LEU A 280 6.90 2.25 31.83
C LEU A 280 6.56 2.58 33.28
N ASP A 281 6.49 3.87 33.62
CA ASP A 281 6.11 4.36 34.95
C ASP A 281 4.67 3.98 35.32
N ALA A 282 3.72 4.13 34.38
CA ALA A 282 2.32 3.78 34.60
C ALA A 282 2.10 2.28 34.81
N CYS A 283 2.96 1.44 34.22
CA CYS A 283 2.91 -0.01 34.35
C CYS A 283 3.82 -0.55 35.48
N HIS A 284 4.64 0.32 36.10
CA HIS A 284 5.68 -0.07 37.06
C HIS A 284 6.65 -1.15 36.51
N LEU A 285 7.05 -1.02 35.24
CA LEU A 285 7.93 -1.97 34.56
C LEU A 285 9.35 -1.43 34.37
N SER A 286 10.34 -2.32 34.38
CA SER A 286 11.70 -2.00 33.98
C SER A 286 11.81 -2.02 32.45
N GLY A 287 12.42 -0.98 31.88
CA GLY A 287 12.71 -0.92 30.44
C GLY A 287 13.69 -1.99 29.95
N GLU A 288 14.49 -2.58 30.84
CA GLU A 288 15.45 -3.65 30.54
C GLU A 288 14.82 -5.05 30.50
N ALA A 289 13.54 -5.18 30.85
CA ALA A 289 12.86 -6.47 30.83
C ALA A 289 12.88 -7.05 29.39
N PRO A 290 13.29 -8.32 29.21
CA PRO A 290 13.35 -8.93 27.88
C PRO A 290 11.94 -9.23 27.37
N VAL A 291 11.69 -8.88 26.12
CA VAL A 291 10.45 -9.18 25.39
C VAL A 291 10.78 -9.65 23.98
N ILE A 292 9.85 -10.39 23.37
CA ILE A 292 9.97 -10.90 22.01
C ILE A 292 9.06 -10.08 21.11
N VAL A 293 9.65 -9.50 20.05
CA VAL A 293 8.93 -8.81 18.98
C VAL A 293 9.45 -9.33 17.66
N GLN A 294 8.56 -9.80 16.77
CA GLN A 294 8.94 -10.36 15.47
C GLN A 294 10.01 -11.46 15.57
N ASP A 295 9.84 -12.38 16.54
CA ASP A 295 10.77 -13.49 16.83
C ASP A 295 12.16 -13.07 17.34
N GLU A 296 12.39 -11.78 17.62
CA GLU A 296 13.64 -11.26 18.17
C GLU A 296 13.48 -10.83 19.63
N SER A 297 14.43 -11.23 20.49
CA SER A 297 14.49 -10.80 21.89
C SER A 297 15.13 -9.42 22.01
N MET A 298 14.45 -8.48 22.65
CA MET A 298 14.93 -7.11 22.87
C MET A 298 14.46 -6.54 24.21
N PRO A 299 15.07 -5.45 24.70
CA PRO A 299 14.58 -4.74 25.89
C PRO A 299 13.19 -4.13 25.65
N LEU A 300 12.33 -4.13 26.68
CA LEU A 300 10.99 -3.54 26.64
C LEU A 300 11.01 -2.08 26.18
N VAL A 301 12.00 -1.29 26.61
CA VAL A 301 12.15 0.11 26.17
C VAL A 301 12.33 0.23 24.67
N GLN A 302 13.04 -0.71 24.03
CA GLN A 302 13.21 -0.74 22.57
C GLN A 302 11.93 -1.16 21.87
N ALA A 303 11.24 -2.19 22.39
CA ALA A 303 9.95 -2.64 21.86
C ALA A 303 8.90 -1.51 21.87
N LEU A 304 8.75 -0.82 23.00
CA LEU A 304 7.83 0.31 23.14
C LEU A 304 8.25 1.50 22.29
N ARG A 305 9.56 1.73 22.09
CA ARG A 305 10.05 2.84 21.29
C ARG A 305 9.85 2.65 19.80
N GLN A 306 10.10 1.44 19.28
CA GLN A 306 10.26 1.21 17.84
C GLN A 306 9.16 0.36 17.21
N HIS A 307 8.40 -0.41 18.00
CA HIS A 307 7.53 -1.45 17.48
C HIS A 307 6.07 -1.35 17.90
N GLN A 308 5.76 -0.68 19.02
CA GLN A 308 4.40 -0.59 19.55
C GLN A 308 3.82 0.82 19.46
N ASP A 309 2.56 0.95 19.09
CA ASP A 309 1.85 2.24 19.10
C ASP A 309 1.36 2.54 20.53
N LEU A 310 1.87 3.63 21.08
CA LEU A 310 1.56 4.08 22.45
C LEU A 310 0.49 5.18 22.48
N THR A 311 -0.14 5.48 21.34
CA THR A 311 -1.11 6.54 21.19
C THR A 311 -2.51 6.01 20.91
N ILE A 312 -2.68 5.10 19.95
CA ILE A 312 -4.00 4.63 19.53
C ILE A 312 -4.37 3.31 20.22
N PRO A 313 -5.33 3.30 21.17
CA PRO A 313 -5.77 2.06 21.80
C PRO A 313 -6.70 1.25 20.88
N SER A 314 -6.61 -0.07 20.97
CA SER A 314 -7.47 -1.02 20.25
C SER A 314 -8.49 -1.68 21.19
N THR A 315 -9.52 -2.31 20.64
CA THR A 315 -10.45 -3.14 21.45
C THR A 315 -9.72 -4.31 22.10
N ARG A 316 -8.76 -4.92 21.39
CA ARG A 316 -7.85 -5.93 21.93
C ARG A 316 -7.08 -5.41 23.15
N PHE A 317 -6.53 -4.20 23.07
CA PHE A 317 -5.84 -3.58 24.20
C PHE A 317 -6.78 -3.39 25.40
N LEU A 318 -8.00 -2.89 25.16
CA LEU A 318 -9.01 -2.73 26.21
C LEU A 318 -9.35 -4.05 26.91
N GLU A 319 -9.54 -5.12 26.13
CA GLU A 319 -9.81 -6.48 26.64
C GLU A 319 -8.66 -7.04 27.47
N GLN A 320 -7.44 -6.93 26.95
CA GLN A 320 -6.24 -7.47 27.60
C GLN A 320 -5.83 -6.65 28.82
N TRP A 321 -6.05 -5.33 28.83
CA TRP A 321 -5.71 -4.46 29.97
C TRP A 321 -6.72 -4.50 31.11
N ALA A 322 -7.99 -4.80 30.82
CA ALA A 322 -9.03 -4.88 31.85
C ALA A 322 -8.82 -6.02 32.86
N GLN A 323 -8.10 -7.08 32.47
CA GLN A 323 -7.77 -8.18 33.36
C GLN A 323 -6.73 -7.82 34.44
N PRO A 324 -5.50 -7.38 34.09
CA PRO A 324 -4.47 -7.07 35.09
C PRO A 324 -4.82 -5.85 35.94
N SER A 325 -5.59 -4.89 35.41
CA SER A 325 -5.95 -3.67 36.14
C SER A 325 -7.14 -3.81 37.08
N ASP A 326 -7.93 -4.89 36.95
CA ASP A 326 -9.17 -5.14 37.69
C ASP A 326 -10.21 -3.98 37.65
N SER A 327 -10.02 -2.98 36.78
CA SER A 327 -10.71 -1.70 36.86
C SER A 327 -12.20 -1.81 36.56
N PRO A 328 -13.09 -1.28 37.44
CA PRO A 328 -14.52 -1.31 37.21
C PRO A 328 -14.93 -0.50 35.97
N ILE A 329 -14.19 0.57 35.66
CA ILE A 329 -14.44 1.43 34.50
C ILE A 329 -14.18 0.66 33.22
N LEU A 330 -13.02 -0.01 33.10
CA LEU A 330 -12.68 -0.77 31.90
C LEU A 330 -13.60 -1.97 31.72
N LYS A 331 -13.92 -2.68 32.81
CA LYS A 331 -14.91 -3.77 32.79
C LYS A 331 -16.30 -3.32 32.36
N GLN A 332 -16.70 -2.09 32.70
CA GLN A 332 -17.96 -1.51 32.21
C GLN A 332 -17.89 -1.23 30.71
N GLN A 333 -16.78 -0.67 30.21
CA GLN A 333 -16.59 -0.44 28.77
C GLN A 333 -16.63 -1.75 27.98
N LEU A 334 -16.04 -2.83 28.50
CA LEU A 334 -16.10 -4.15 27.87
C LEU A 334 -17.52 -4.74 27.74
N LYS A 335 -18.45 -4.34 28.62
CA LYS A 335 -19.86 -4.75 28.52
C LYS A 335 -20.65 -3.94 27.49
N ALA A 336 -20.11 -2.81 27.03
CA ALA A 336 -20.78 -1.98 26.05
C ALA A 336 -20.77 -2.64 24.67
N PRO A 337 -21.75 -2.35 23.79
CA PRO A 337 -21.71 -2.80 22.40
C PRO A 337 -20.44 -2.32 21.69
N SER A 338 -19.95 -3.07 20.70
CA SER A 338 -18.68 -2.77 20.00
C SER A 338 -18.60 -1.34 19.44
N LYS A 339 -19.73 -0.78 18.98
CA LYS A 339 -19.79 0.62 18.52
C LYS A 339 -19.49 1.63 19.64
N ALA A 340 -20.04 1.41 20.84
CA ALA A 340 -19.81 2.27 21.99
C ALA A 340 -18.36 2.15 22.50
N GLN A 341 -17.79 0.94 22.48
CA GLN A 341 -16.38 0.73 22.80
C GLN A 341 -15.47 1.54 21.86
N ARG A 342 -15.68 1.44 20.54
CA ARG A 342 -14.91 2.22 19.55
C ARG A 342 -15.05 3.73 19.76
N GLN A 343 -16.26 4.21 20.06
CA GLN A 343 -16.48 5.63 20.34
C GLN A 343 -15.72 6.10 21.58
N TYR A 344 -15.68 5.29 22.64
CA TYR A 344 -14.87 5.58 23.83
C TYR A 344 -13.37 5.61 23.51
N LEU A 345 -12.86 4.63 22.76
CA LEU A 345 -11.45 4.55 22.38
C LEU A 345 -10.98 5.74 21.53
N LYS A 346 -11.87 6.41 20.78
CA LYS A 346 -11.56 7.67 20.08
C LYS A 346 -11.34 8.87 21.00
N THR A 347 -11.67 8.75 22.30
CA THR A 347 -11.59 9.87 23.26
C THR A 347 -10.40 9.76 24.23
N VAL A 348 -9.62 8.69 24.14
CA VAL A 348 -8.51 8.40 25.05
C VAL A 348 -7.32 7.84 24.29
N GLN A 349 -6.11 8.06 24.80
CA GLN A 349 -4.90 7.39 24.33
C GLN A 349 -4.59 6.15 25.20
N VAL A 350 -3.68 5.30 24.71
CA VAL A 350 -3.15 4.17 25.49
C VAL A 350 -2.65 4.63 26.86
N LEU A 351 -1.83 5.69 26.91
CA LEU A 351 -1.30 6.22 28.18
C LEU A 351 -2.41 6.68 29.14
N ASP A 352 -3.52 7.22 28.63
CA ASP A 352 -4.65 7.62 29.47
C ASP A 352 -5.29 6.40 30.13
N LEU A 353 -5.48 5.30 29.38
CA LEU A 353 -6.03 4.05 29.91
C LEU A 353 -5.13 3.44 30.98
N LEU A 354 -3.81 3.43 30.73
CA LEU A 354 -2.82 2.94 31.69
C LEU A 354 -2.88 3.76 33.00
N ARG A 355 -3.02 5.08 32.92
CA ARG A 355 -3.12 5.97 34.10
C ARG A 355 -4.46 5.87 34.82
N GLN A 356 -5.56 5.70 34.09
CA GLN A 356 -6.90 5.52 34.66
C GLN A 356 -7.06 4.18 35.38
N ALA A 357 -6.30 3.17 34.95
CA ALA A 357 -6.34 1.82 35.48
C ALA A 357 -4.92 1.24 35.61
N PRO A 358 -4.11 1.73 36.58
CA PRO A 358 -2.74 1.27 36.76
C PRO A 358 -2.67 -0.21 37.13
N ALA A 359 -1.71 -0.92 36.55
CA ALA A 359 -1.47 -2.34 36.79
C ALA A 359 0.00 -2.67 36.52
N THR A 360 0.48 -3.80 37.06
CA THR A 360 1.82 -4.31 36.76
C THR A 360 1.70 -5.64 36.03
N PRO A 361 1.52 -5.62 34.70
CA PRO A 361 1.39 -6.83 33.89
C PRO A 361 2.75 -7.53 33.74
N ASP A 362 2.74 -8.71 33.14
CA ASP A 362 3.95 -9.25 32.52
C ASP A 362 4.42 -8.35 31.35
N PRO A 363 5.72 -8.08 31.17
CA PRO A 363 6.24 -7.25 30.08
C PRO A 363 5.80 -7.70 28.68
N GLN A 364 5.78 -9.01 28.42
CA GLN A 364 5.34 -9.55 27.13
C GLN A 364 3.84 -9.33 26.93
N ALA A 365 3.04 -9.50 27.99
CA ALA A 365 1.61 -9.26 27.93
C ALA A 365 1.26 -7.79 27.57
N LEU A 366 2.07 -6.82 28.03
CA LEU A 366 1.91 -5.42 27.59
C LEU A 366 2.19 -5.27 26.10
N VAL A 367 3.29 -5.84 25.61
CA VAL A 367 3.68 -5.78 24.19
C VAL A 367 2.62 -6.43 23.30
N ASP A 368 2.11 -7.60 23.70
CA ASP A 368 1.10 -8.35 22.94
C ASP A 368 -0.29 -7.68 22.95
N ALA A 369 -0.57 -6.81 23.91
CA ALA A 369 -1.81 -6.05 23.99
C ALA A 369 -1.81 -4.82 23.07
N LEU A 370 -0.64 -4.24 22.83
CA LEU A 370 -0.48 -3.05 22.00
C LEU A 370 -0.55 -3.40 20.52
N ARG A 371 -1.02 -2.43 19.72
CA ARG A 371 -0.99 -2.55 18.27
C ARG A 371 0.42 -2.18 17.77
N PRO A 372 0.90 -2.76 16.65
CA PRO A 372 2.20 -2.41 16.13
C PRO A 372 2.24 -0.99 15.58
N LEU A 373 3.34 -0.29 15.84
CA LEU A 373 3.62 1.04 15.31
C LEU A 373 3.76 0.98 13.79
N GLN A 374 2.95 1.77 13.09
CA GLN A 374 2.93 1.79 11.63
C GLN A 374 3.93 2.80 11.07
N PRO A 375 4.69 2.45 10.01
CA PRO A 375 5.47 3.43 9.27
C PRO A 375 4.56 4.47 8.62
N ARG A 376 5.09 5.65 8.36
CA ARG A 376 4.37 6.72 7.67
C ARG A 376 4.97 6.96 6.29
N LEU A 377 4.11 6.98 5.28
CA LEU A 377 4.50 7.28 3.91
C LEU A 377 4.60 8.80 3.72
N TYR A 378 5.69 9.23 3.09
CA TYR A 378 5.94 10.60 2.67
C TYR A 378 6.27 10.62 1.19
N ASP A 379 5.75 11.62 0.49
CA ASP A 379 6.12 11.84 -0.90
C ASP A 379 7.53 12.44 -1.00
N VAL A 380 8.26 12.03 -2.03
CA VAL A 380 9.61 12.56 -2.32
C VAL A 380 9.50 14.02 -2.77
N ALA A 381 10.41 14.86 -2.26
CA ALA A 381 10.42 16.31 -2.47
C ALA A 381 11.54 16.81 -3.41
N ASN A 382 12.39 15.93 -3.94
CA ASN A 382 13.40 16.25 -4.95
C ASN A 382 13.37 15.27 -6.14
N SER A 383 13.84 15.73 -7.29
CA SER A 383 14.10 14.85 -8.45
C SER A 383 15.40 14.09 -8.22
N LEU A 384 15.28 12.77 -8.05
CA LEU A 384 16.44 11.89 -7.91
C LEU A 384 17.29 11.83 -9.20
N GLU A 385 16.73 12.19 -10.37
CA GLU A 385 17.49 12.27 -11.63
C GLU A 385 18.53 13.40 -11.63
N HIS A 386 18.36 14.40 -10.75
CA HIS A 386 19.25 15.56 -10.66
C HIS A 386 20.12 15.54 -9.40
N ILE A 387 19.77 14.71 -8.41
CA ILE A 387 20.46 14.60 -7.11
C ILE A 387 20.48 13.11 -6.71
N ASP A 388 21.55 12.41 -7.06
CA ASP A 388 21.67 10.95 -6.85
C ASP A 388 21.94 10.55 -5.38
N ASP A 389 22.52 11.45 -4.58
CA ASP A 389 23.03 11.14 -3.23
C ASP A 389 22.14 11.65 -2.08
N GLU A 390 21.01 12.28 -2.39
CA GLU A 390 20.13 12.88 -1.38
C GLU A 390 18.66 12.59 -1.66
N LEU A 391 17.92 12.37 -0.58
CA LEU A 391 16.48 12.17 -0.58
C LEU A 391 15.83 13.27 0.25
N HIS A 392 14.92 14.01 -0.35
CA HIS A 392 14.28 15.14 0.31
C HIS A 392 12.84 14.80 0.67
N LEU A 393 12.38 15.23 1.84
CA LEU A 393 11.01 15.07 2.32
C LEU A 393 10.44 16.42 2.76
N ASN A 394 9.14 16.62 2.58
CA ASN A 394 8.42 17.74 3.21
C ASN A 394 7.45 17.23 4.26
N VAL A 395 7.68 17.64 5.51
CA VAL A 395 6.96 17.13 6.67
C VAL A 395 6.18 18.27 7.31
N LYS A 396 4.85 18.22 7.18
CA LYS A 396 3.94 19.10 7.93
C LYS A 396 3.70 18.52 9.31
N ALA A 397 3.83 19.34 10.36
CA ALA A 397 3.42 18.97 11.71
C ALA A 397 1.95 18.55 11.72
N TYR A 398 1.69 17.30 12.12
CA TYR A 398 0.34 16.80 12.30
C TYR A 398 -0.10 17.00 13.75
N ARG A 399 -1.22 17.67 13.92
CA ARG A 399 -1.86 17.91 15.22
C ARG A 399 -3.31 17.48 15.16
N TYR A 400 -3.80 16.93 16.26
CA TYR A 400 -5.19 16.51 16.39
C TYR A 400 -5.70 16.83 17.79
N ASP A 401 -7.02 16.99 17.90
CA ASP A 401 -7.69 17.16 19.18
C ASP A 401 -8.17 15.82 19.71
N ILE A 402 -7.91 15.54 20.99
CA ILE A 402 -8.51 14.43 21.71
C ILE A 402 -9.05 14.93 23.05
N ALA A 403 -10.37 14.87 23.20
CA ALA A 403 -11.07 15.35 24.40
C ALA A 403 -10.66 16.77 24.84
N GLY A 404 -10.45 17.70 23.89
CA GLY A 404 -10.06 19.08 24.16
C GLY A 404 -8.57 19.28 24.44
N ARG A 405 -7.74 18.23 24.31
CA ARG A 405 -6.27 18.31 24.37
C ARG A 405 -5.69 18.27 22.97
N GLN A 406 -4.74 19.16 22.71
CA GLN A 406 -4.00 19.17 21.45
C GLN A 406 -2.81 18.21 21.54
N GLU A 407 -2.82 17.19 20.69
CA GLU A 407 -1.78 16.16 20.60
C GLU A 407 -1.04 16.24 19.27
N SER A 408 0.15 15.65 19.21
CA SER A 408 0.98 15.60 18.00
C SER A 408 1.05 14.18 17.43
N GLY A 409 1.13 14.07 16.11
CA GLY A 409 1.37 12.78 15.45
C GLY A 409 2.82 12.33 15.66
N ILE A 410 3.02 11.06 16.04
CA ILE A 410 4.33 10.46 16.33
C ILE A 410 5.32 10.73 15.20
N ALA A 411 5.00 10.33 13.97
CA ALA A 411 5.91 10.45 12.83
C ALA A 411 6.31 11.88 12.49
N SER A 412 5.34 12.81 12.45
CA SER A 412 5.67 14.22 12.18
C SER A 412 6.48 14.83 13.32
N GLN A 413 6.14 14.54 14.58
CA GLN A 413 6.89 15.08 15.72
C GLN A 413 8.33 14.55 15.72
N TYR A 414 8.49 13.24 15.55
CA TYR A 414 9.80 12.59 15.43
C TYR A 414 10.68 13.26 14.38
N LEU A 415 10.19 13.38 13.14
CA LEU A 415 10.94 14.00 12.04
C LEU A 415 11.26 15.48 12.26
N LEU A 416 10.34 16.25 12.86
CA LEU A 416 10.56 17.67 13.14
C LEU A 416 11.60 17.92 14.25
N THR A 417 11.90 16.91 15.06
CA THR A 417 12.89 17.00 16.16
C THR A 417 14.27 16.48 15.80
N LEU A 418 14.45 15.89 14.61
CA LEU A 418 15.75 15.40 14.17
C LEU A 418 16.70 16.56 13.87
N GLU A 419 17.96 16.41 14.27
CA GLU A 419 19.04 17.35 13.97
C GLU A 419 20.00 16.76 12.91
N PRO A 420 20.73 17.60 12.16
CA PRO A 420 21.79 17.12 11.28
C PRO A 420 22.77 16.17 11.99
N GLY A 421 23.04 15.01 11.39
CA GLY A 421 23.84 13.93 11.96
C GLY A 421 23.03 12.84 12.68
N ASP A 422 21.74 13.06 12.96
CA ASP A 422 20.84 12.00 13.43
C ASP A 422 20.59 10.96 12.33
N THR A 423 20.01 9.81 12.71
CA THR A 423 19.65 8.75 11.77
C THR A 423 18.15 8.47 11.75
N VAL A 424 17.64 8.17 10.57
CA VAL A 424 16.25 7.80 10.32
C VAL A 424 16.19 6.51 9.49
N ARG A 425 15.19 5.68 9.77
CA ARG A 425 14.96 4.40 9.09
C ARG A 425 13.90 4.57 8.01
N ILE A 426 14.26 4.23 6.77
CA ILE A 426 13.41 4.42 5.60
C ILE A 426 13.34 3.17 4.71
N TYR A 427 12.28 3.05 3.91
CA TYR A 427 12.19 2.04 2.84
C TYR A 427 11.46 2.63 1.62
N PRO A 428 11.75 2.16 0.40
CA PRO A 428 11.07 2.64 -0.79
C PRO A 428 9.64 2.07 -0.86
N HIS A 429 8.67 2.91 -1.21
CA HIS A 429 7.28 2.51 -1.40
C HIS A 429 6.82 2.88 -2.81
N ARG A 430 6.73 1.87 -3.67
CA ARG A 430 6.30 2.06 -5.06
C ARG A 430 4.83 2.41 -5.15
N ASN A 431 4.52 3.46 -5.90
CA ASN A 431 3.16 3.89 -6.17
C ASN A 431 2.82 3.70 -7.64
N ALA A 432 2.30 2.53 -8.01
CA ALA A 432 1.97 2.19 -9.39
C ALA A 432 0.92 3.11 -10.06
N ARG A 433 0.28 4.01 -9.32
CA ARG A 433 -0.84 4.84 -9.80
C ARG A 433 -0.53 6.32 -9.94
N PHE A 434 0.54 6.82 -9.31
CA PHE A 434 0.93 8.22 -9.39
C PHE A 434 2.19 8.37 -10.24
N HIS A 435 2.05 8.17 -11.55
CA HIS A 435 3.13 8.36 -12.52
C HIS A 435 2.61 9.21 -13.69
N LEU A 436 3.51 9.97 -14.32
CA LEU A 436 3.18 10.66 -15.56
C LEU A 436 2.84 9.64 -16.66
N PRO A 437 1.98 10.00 -17.63
CA PRO A 437 1.77 9.17 -18.81
C PRO A 437 3.08 8.94 -19.57
N ASP A 438 3.26 7.74 -20.12
CA ASP A 438 4.44 7.40 -20.93
C ASP A 438 4.56 8.29 -22.20
N ASP A 439 3.43 8.78 -22.71
CA ASP A 439 3.39 9.70 -23.85
C ASP A 439 3.49 11.15 -23.35
N PRO A 440 4.61 11.84 -23.64
CA PRO A 440 4.86 13.20 -23.16
C PRO A 440 3.94 14.25 -23.80
N HIS A 441 3.14 13.89 -24.82
CA HIS A 441 2.19 14.80 -25.46
C HIS A 441 0.80 14.77 -24.83
N ILE A 442 0.54 13.86 -23.89
CA ILE A 442 -0.74 13.82 -23.17
C ILE A 442 -0.78 15.01 -22.19
N PRO A 443 -1.75 15.93 -22.32
CA PRO A 443 -1.89 17.03 -21.36
C PRO A 443 -2.19 16.48 -19.96
N VAL A 444 -1.45 16.96 -18.97
CA VAL A 444 -1.61 16.57 -17.56
C VAL A 444 -2.18 17.75 -16.78
N ILE A 445 -3.28 17.51 -16.04
CA ILE A 445 -3.86 18.49 -15.12
C ILE A 445 -3.47 18.07 -13.71
N LEU A 446 -2.78 18.97 -13.01
CA LEU A 446 -2.27 18.74 -11.68
C LEU A 446 -2.96 19.71 -10.70
N ILE A 447 -3.75 19.16 -9.78
CA ILE A 447 -4.40 19.87 -8.69
C ILE A 447 -3.72 19.52 -7.37
N ALA A 448 -3.13 20.51 -6.69
CA ALA A 448 -2.56 20.33 -5.36
C ALA A 448 -2.90 21.49 -4.43
N GLU A 449 -2.99 21.16 -3.13
CA GLU A 449 -3.10 22.10 -2.04
C GLU A 449 -2.04 21.77 -0.97
N GLY A 450 -1.47 22.79 -0.33
CA GLY A 450 -0.53 22.62 0.79
C GLY A 450 0.70 21.78 0.41
N SER A 451 0.95 20.70 1.15
CA SER A 451 2.11 19.82 0.92
C SER A 451 2.04 19.05 -0.39
N GLY A 452 0.85 18.93 -1.01
CA GLY A 452 0.69 18.24 -2.29
C GLY A 452 1.42 18.91 -3.46
N ILE A 453 1.74 20.21 -3.33
CA ILE A 453 2.40 21.00 -4.39
C ILE A 453 3.81 20.45 -4.69
N LEU A 454 4.51 19.97 -3.67
CA LEU A 454 5.89 19.50 -3.79
C LEU A 454 5.97 18.14 -4.46
N LYS A 455 5.04 17.22 -4.13
CA LYS A 455 4.87 15.96 -4.86
C LYS A 455 4.73 16.20 -6.36
N MET A 456 3.94 17.22 -6.74
CA MET A 456 3.76 17.59 -8.15
C MET A 456 5.01 18.16 -8.78
N ALA A 457 5.65 19.14 -8.12
CA ALA A 457 6.86 19.76 -8.64
C ALA A 457 7.97 18.75 -8.96
N VAL A 458 8.12 17.72 -8.12
CA VAL A 458 9.10 16.64 -8.31
C VAL A 458 8.72 15.71 -9.44
N SER A 459 7.47 15.23 -9.47
CA SER A 459 6.99 14.37 -10.55
C SER A 459 7.12 15.02 -11.93
N MET A 460 7.12 16.35 -12.00
CA MET A 460 7.25 17.13 -13.22
C MET A 460 8.67 17.54 -13.60
N ALA A 461 9.69 17.26 -12.78
CA ALA A 461 11.07 17.64 -13.08
C ALA A 461 11.57 17.22 -14.49
N PRO A 462 11.08 16.13 -15.12
CA PRO A 462 11.45 15.76 -16.49
C PRO A 462 10.79 16.61 -17.61
N CYS A 463 9.86 17.52 -17.31
CA CYS A 463 9.06 18.25 -18.30
C CYS A 463 9.40 19.75 -18.36
N GLU A 464 9.36 20.36 -19.56
CA GLU A 464 9.30 21.82 -19.68
C GLU A 464 7.90 22.32 -19.26
N ILE A 465 7.82 23.16 -18.22
CA ILE A 465 6.55 23.59 -17.61
C ILE A 465 6.25 25.06 -17.96
N ASN A 466 5.09 25.31 -18.55
CA ASN A 466 4.47 26.64 -18.58
C ASN A 466 3.53 26.76 -17.37
N TRP A 467 3.93 27.51 -16.35
CA TRP A 467 3.11 27.77 -15.17
C TRP A 467 2.07 28.87 -15.46
N GLU A 468 0.78 28.52 -15.44
CA GLU A 468 -0.31 29.49 -15.30
C GLU A 468 -0.88 29.42 -13.89
N GLY A 469 -0.45 30.35 -13.02
CA GLY A 469 -0.95 30.44 -11.65
C GLY A 469 -2.31 31.15 -11.60
N PHE A 470 -3.34 30.45 -11.11
CA PHE A 470 -4.59 31.10 -10.67
C PHE A 470 -4.48 31.45 -9.18
N SER A 471 -4.21 32.72 -8.86
CA SER A 471 -4.43 33.25 -7.51
C SER A 471 -5.89 33.69 -7.38
N SER A 472 -6.64 33.16 -6.41
CA SER A 472 -7.91 33.74 -6.00
C SER A 472 -7.67 35.03 -5.23
N SER A 473 -7.43 36.14 -5.94
CA SER A 473 -7.58 37.47 -5.38
C SER A 473 -9.06 37.86 -5.46
N SER A 474 -9.77 37.83 -4.33
CA SER A 474 -10.83 38.79 -3.96
C SER A 474 -11.67 38.30 -2.79
N ALA A 475 -11.53 38.97 -1.65
CA ALA A 475 -12.67 39.49 -0.91
C ALA A 475 -12.18 40.64 -0.04
N ASP A 476 -12.31 41.85 -0.59
CA ASP A 476 -12.42 43.08 0.19
C ASP A 476 -13.45 42.85 1.31
N VAL A 477 -13.01 42.89 2.56
CA VAL A 477 -13.90 43.11 3.71
C VAL A 477 -13.76 44.58 4.07
N SER A 478 -14.60 45.39 3.43
CA SER A 478 -15.01 46.70 3.94
C SER A 478 -16.53 46.69 4.15
N ALA A 479 -16.93 46.41 5.39
CA ALA A 479 -18.13 46.90 6.10
C ALA A 479 -18.25 46.15 7.43
#